data_AF-A0A4R8TC66-F1
#
_entry.id   AF-A0A4R8TC66-F1
#
_cell.length_a   1.000
_cell.length_b   1.000
_cell.length_c   1.000
_cell.angle_alpha   90.00
_cell.angle_beta   90.00
_cell.angle_gamma   90.00
#
_symmetry.space_group_name_H-M   'P 1'
#
loop_
_entity.id
_entity.type
_entity.pdbx_description
1 polymer ?
#
loop_
_entity_poly.entity_id
_entity_poly.type
_entity_poly.pdbx_seq_one_letter_code
_entity_poly.pdbx_strand_id
1 'polypeptide(L)'
;MVNRNNWKGDTLQKDWPFADYAKEVAQTAGVPYVDHTKYSVAKFQSLGATKAKTYFPNDNTHTNPAGALLNTETFIQAIKCDSQSGHLAKSLSTKGKAIACS
;
A
#
# COMPACT_ATOMS: atom_id res chain seq x y z
N MET A 1 -4.52 -3.72 3.24
CA MET A 1 -4.67 -2.50 4.07
C MET A 1 -3.57 -1.49 3.71
N VAL A 2 -3.65 -0.26 4.21
CA VAL A 2 -2.55 0.73 4.16
C VAL A 2 -1.79 0.76 5.48
N ASN A 3 -0.57 1.29 5.46
CA ASN A 3 0.23 1.49 6.67
C ASN A 3 -0.47 2.42 7.67
N ARG A 4 -0.18 2.22 8.96
CA ARG A 4 -0.36 3.26 10.00
C ARG A 4 0.92 4.05 10.13
N ASN A 5 0.86 5.28 10.65
CA ASN A 5 2.03 6.09 10.94
C ASN A 5 2.71 5.70 12.27
N ASN A 6 2.94 4.40 12.46
CA ASN A 6 3.52 3.84 13.68
C ASN A 6 5.01 3.57 13.46
N TRP A 7 5.86 4.35 14.13
CA TRP A 7 7.31 4.29 13.98
C TRP A 7 7.98 3.82 15.27
N LYS A 8 9.04 3.02 15.13
CA LYS A 8 10.00 2.71 16.19
C LYS A 8 11.37 3.21 15.72
N GLY A 9 11.76 4.39 16.18
CA GLY A 9 12.93 5.09 15.64
C GLY A 9 12.69 5.46 14.17
N ASP A 10 13.56 4.99 13.29
CA ASP A 10 13.51 5.18 11.84
C ASP A 10 12.77 4.06 11.10
N THR A 11 12.26 3.06 11.82
CA THR A 11 11.61 1.88 11.25
C THR A 11 10.10 1.98 11.39
N LEU A 12 9.40 1.95 10.27
CA LEU A 12 7.94 1.91 10.21
C LEU A 12 7.44 0.48 10.48
N GLN A 13 6.33 0.36 11.22
CA GLN A 13 5.68 -0.93 11.43
C GLN A 13 5.32 -1.58 10.09
N LYS A 14 5.94 -2.73 9.82
CA LYS A 14 5.73 -3.53 8.60
C LYS A 14 4.92 -4.80 8.81
N ASP A 15 4.89 -5.32 10.03
CA ASP A 15 4.19 -6.56 10.36
C ASP A 15 2.72 -6.25 10.66
N TRP A 16 1.83 -6.82 9.84
CA TRP A 16 0.39 -6.57 9.87
C TRP A 16 -0.37 -7.90 9.74
N PRO A 17 -0.73 -8.56 10.86
CA PRO A 17 -1.36 -9.89 10.84
C PRO A 17 -2.61 -9.99 9.96
N PHE A 18 -3.41 -8.91 9.87
CA PHE A 18 -4.60 -8.93 9.01
C PHE A 18 -4.26 -8.91 7.50
N ALA A 19 -3.04 -8.54 7.10
CA ALA A 19 -2.59 -8.67 5.71
C ALA A 19 -2.30 -10.14 5.39
N ASP A 20 -1.69 -10.86 6.35
CA ASP A 20 -1.42 -12.29 6.26
C ASP A 20 -2.72 -13.09 6.25
N TYR A 21 -3.66 -12.78 7.15
CA TYR A 21 -4.98 -13.43 7.16
C TYR A 21 -5.76 -13.18 5.86
N ALA A 22 -5.70 -11.97 5.30
CA ALA A 22 -6.32 -11.67 4.01
C ALA A 22 -5.70 -12.49 2.87
N LYS A 23 -4.38 -12.72 2.92
CA LYS A 23 -3.68 -13.58 1.97
C LYS A 23 -4.10 -15.04 2.12
N GLU A 24 -4.17 -15.55 3.34
CA GLU A 24 -4.62 -16.92 3.63
C GLU A 24 -6.06 -17.16 3.16
N VAL A 25 -6.97 -16.22 3.43
CA VAL A 25 -8.37 -16.28 2.96
C VAL A 25 -8.42 -16.26 1.44
N ALA A 26 -7.67 -15.38 0.78
CA ALA A 26 -7.64 -15.31 -0.68
C ALA A 26 -7.13 -16.60 -1.32
N GLN A 27 -6.06 -17.19 -0.75
CA GLN A 27 -5.54 -18.49 -1.16
C GLN A 27 -6.56 -19.61 -0.97
N THR A 28 -7.23 -19.66 0.19
CA THR A 28 -8.25 -20.68 0.50
C THR A 28 -9.46 -20.56 -0.41
N ALA A 29 -9.89 -19.34 -0.72
CA ALA A 29 -11.02 -19.07 -1.61
C ALA A 29 -10.68 -19.16 -3.10
N GLY A 30 -9.39 -19.33 -3.47
CA GLY A 30 -8.96 -19.37 -4.86
C GLY A 30 -9.13 -18.04 -5.60
N VAL A 31 -9.02 -16.91 -4.91
CA VAL A 31 -9.15 -15.56 -5.49
C VAL A 31 -7.81 -14.80 -5.45
N PRO A 32 -7.58 -13.82 -6.35
CA PRO A 32 -6.36 -13.01 -6.32
C PRO A 32 -6.19 -12.23 -5.02
N TYR A 33 -4.93 -12.07 -4.58
CA TYR A 33 -4.55 -11.23 -3.45
C TYR A 33 -3.64 -10.08 -3.90
N VAL A 34 -4.06 -8.84 -3.65
CA VAL A 34 -3.23 -7.64 -3.86
C VAL A 34 -2.61 -7.21 -2.54
N ASP A 35 -1.30 -7.35 -2.42
CA ASP A 35 -0.55 -6.94 -1.23
C ASP A 35 -0.34 -5.42 -1.17
N HIS A 36 -1.42 -4.66 -0.94
CA HIS A 36 -1.34 -3.21 -0.79
C HIS A 36 -0.43 -2.78 0.37
N THR A 37 -0.36 -3.60 1.42
CA THR A 37 0.32 -3.28 2.67
C THR A 37 1.82 -3.23 2.49
N LYS A 38 2.40 -4.20 1.79
CA LYS A 38 3.81 -4.20 1.42
C LYS A 38 4.23 -2.91 0.71
N TYR A 39 3.49 -2.49 -0.32
CA TYR A 39 3.85 -1.30 -1.10
C TYR A 39 3.59 0.00 -0.34
N SER A 40 2.51 0.06 0.43
CA SER A 40 2.21 1.20 1.31
C SER A 40 3.31 1.40 2.36
N VAL A 41 3.69 0.35 3.09
CA VAL A 41 4.80 0.40 4.07
C VAL A 41 6.11 0.81 3.40
N ALA A 42 6.47 0.20 2.27
CA ALA A 42 7.71 0.53 1.55
C ALA A 42 7.76 2.01 1.14
N LYS A 43 6.65 2.55 0.63
CA LYS A 43 6.56 3.96 0.23
C LYS A 43 6.70 4.91 1.41
N PHE A 44 6.02 4.66 2.52
CA PHE A 44 6.12 5.54 3.69
C PHE A 44 7.46 5.39 4.42
N GLN A 45 8.03 4.19 4.45
CA GLN A 45 9.39 3.96 4.94
C GLN A 45 10.42 4.79 4.16
N SER A 46 10.32 4.85 2.83
CA SER A 46 11.25 5.62 2.00
C SER A 46 11.14 7.14 2.18
N LEU A 47 10.01 7.63 2.72
CA LEU A 47 9.81 9.04 3.05
C LEU A 47 10.45 9.41 4.40
N GLY A 48 10.59 8.44 5.29
CA GLY A 48 11.02 8.66 6.68
C GLY A 48 9.93 9.27 7.57
N ALA A 49 10.10 9.13 8.89
CA ALA A 49 9.09 9.46 9.89
C ALA A 49 8.60 10.92 9.82
N THR A 50 9.52 11.87 9.66
CA THR A 50 9.20 13.31 9.62
C THR A 50 8.29 13.65 8.44
N LYS A 51 8.62 13.19 7.23
CA LYS A 51 7.81 13.46 6.03
C LYS A 51 6.52 12.66 6.06
N ALA A 52 6.56 11.40 6.49
CA ALA A 52 5.38 10.55 6.64
C ALA A 52 4.34 11.22 7.55
N LYS A 53 4.74 11.77 8.69
CA LYS A 53 3.85 12.47 9.63
C LYS A 53 3.05 13.62 9.00
N THR A 54 3.58 14.30 7.97
CA THR A 54 2.84 15.37 7.28
C THR A 54 1.60 14.89 6.52
N TYR A 55 1.50 13.59 6.25
CA TYR A 55 0.33 12.99 5.62
C TYR A 55 -0.74 12.54 6.61
N PHE A 56 -0.46 12.55 7.92
CA PHE A 56 -1.32 12.05 8.99
C PHE A 56 -1.62 13.17 10.01
N PRO A 57 -2.49 14.14 9.67
CA PRO A 57 -2.61 15.39 10.42
C PRO A 57 -3.26 15.24 11.80
N ASN A 58 -4.15 14.26 11.97
CA ASN A 58 -4.98 14.12 13.17
C ASN A 58 -4.52 12.98 14.08
N ASP A 59 -4.17 11.83 13.49
CA ASP A 59 -3.79 10.62 14.19
C ASP A 59 -2.93 9.71 13.29
N ASN A 60 -2.50 8.55 13.80
CA ASN A 60 -1.65 7.62 13.05
C ASN A 60 -2.41 6.75 12.03
N THR A 61 -3.66 7.08 11.71
CA THR A 61 -4.55 6.28 10.88
C THR A 61 -5.02 7.02 9.63
N HIS A 62 -5.52 8.23 9.81
CA HIS A 62 -6.24 8.95 8.78
C HIS A 62 -5.28 9.83 7.98
N THR A 63 -5.09 9.48 6.71
CA THR A 63 -4.31 10.31 5.79
C THR A 63 -5.08 11.52 5.29
N ASN A 64 -4.39 12.64 5.08
CA ASN A 64 -4.91 13.79 4.33
C ASN A 64 -5.04 13.46 2.82
N PRO A 65 -5.57 14.38 1.97
CA PRO A 65 -5.76 14.11 0.54
C PRO A 65 -4.48 13.72 -0.21
N ALA A 66 -3.33 14.31 0.14
CA ALA A 66 -2.05 13.96 -0.48
C ALA A 66 -1.59 12.55 -0.06
N GLY A 67 -1.82 12.15 1.19
CA GLY A 67 -1.51 10.80 1.68
C GLY A 67 -2.44 9.75 1.10
N ALA A 68 -3.71 10.09 0.88
CA ALA A 68 -4.66 9.23 0.18
C ALA A 68 -4.24 8.99 -1.29
N LEU A 69 -3.69 10.00 -1.96
CA LEU A 69 -3.13 9.84 -3.30
C LEU A 69 -1.90 8.91 -3.30
N LEU A 70 -0.99 9.05 -2.32
CA LEU A 70 0.13 8.11 -2.16
C LEU A 70 -0.34 6.67 -1.91
N ASN A 71 -1.34 6.50 -1.04
CA ASN A 71 -1.94 5.19 -0.81
C ASN A 71 -2.55 4.61 -2.10
N THR A 72 -3.15 5.44 -2.95
CA THR A 72 -3.68 5.01 -4.25
C THR A 72 -2.54 4.58 -5.17
N GLU A 73 -1.45 5.36 -5.26
CA GLU A 73 -0.29 5.02 -6.08
C GLU A 73 0.31 3.67 -5.70
N THR A 74 0.43 3.39 -4.40
CA THR A 74 0.96 2.10 -3.90
C THR A 74 0.01 0.93 -4.19
N PHE A 75 -1.30 1.15 -4.23
CA PHE A 75 -2.25 0.11 -4.64
C PHE A 75 -2.12 -0.20 -6.14
N ILE A 76 -1.99 0.83 -6.99
CA ILE A 76 -1.76 0.63 -8.41
C ILE A 76 -0.42 -0.07 -8.68
N GLN A 77 0.63 0.29 -7.93
CA GLN A 77 1.91 -0.42 -7.98
C GLN A 77 1.73 -1.90 -7.62
N ALA A 78 0.98 -2.21 -6.55
CA ALA A 78 0.68 -3.58 -6.16
C ALA A 78 -0.05 -4.36 -7.27
N ILE A 79 -1.08 -3.77 -7.89
CA ILE A 79 -1.81 -4.38 -9.03
C ILE A 79 -0.87 -4.67 -10.20
N LYS A 80 0.06 -3.76 -10.50
CA LYS A 80 0.98 -3.91 -11.64
C LYS A 80 2.09 -4.92 -11.39
N CYS A 81 2.53 -5.05 -10.16
CA CYS A 81 3.57 -6.00 -9.77
C CYS A 81 3.04 -7.39 -9.44
N ASP A 82 1.76 -7.51 -9.13
CA ASP A 82 1.13 -8.79 -8.87
C ASP A 82 0.67 -9.48 -10.16
N SER A 83 1.18 -10.69 -10.39
CA SER A 83 0.81 -11.52 -11.53
C SER A 83 -0.66 -11.98 -11.51
N GLN A 84 -1.30 -12.04 -10.34
CA GLN A 84 -2.69 -12.49 -10.20
C GLN A 84 -3.71 -11.38 -10.54
N SER A 85 -3.26 -10.13 -10.65
CA SER A 85 -4.10 -8.95 -10.85
C SER A 85 -4.15 -8.45 -12.30
N GLY A 86 -3.75 -9.29 -13.27
CA GLY A 86 -3.64 -8.92 -14.67
C GLY A 86 -4.94 -8.39 -15.30
N HIS A 87 -6.12 -8.80 -14.81
CA HIS A 87 -7.40 -8.25 -15.26
C HIS A 87 -7.60 -6.79 -14.83
N LEU A 88 -7.24 -6.44 -13.59
CA LEU A 88 -7.31 -5.06 -13.09
C LEU A 88 -6.27 -4.17 -13.77
N ALA A 89 -5.06 -4.69 -14.02
CA ALA A 89 -3.99 -3.95 -14.69
C ALA A 89 -4.39 -3.45 -16.09
N LYS A 90 -5.23 -4.22 -16.81
CA LYS A 90 -5.74 -3.84 -18.14
C LYS A 90 -6.68 -2.63 -18.11
N SER A 91 -7.42 -2.47 -17.00
CA SER A 91 -8.43 -1.41 -16.81
C SER A 91 -7.86 -0.11 -16.26
N LEU A 92 -6.53 -0.03 -16.05
CA LEU A 92 -5.91 1.18 -15.52
C LEU A 92 -6.01 2.35 -16.50
N SER A 93 -6.30 3.53 -15.96
CA SER A 93 -6.23 4.79 -16.69
C SER A 93 -4.79 5.08 -17.15
N THR A 94 -4.61 6.07 -18.03
CA THR A 94 -3.27 6.52 -18.45
C THR A 94 -2.38 6.88 -17.26
N LYS A 95 -2.92 7.57 -16.25
CA LYS A 95 -2.18 7.89 -15.02
C LYS A 95 -1.78 6.65 -14.23
N GLY A 96 -2.69 5.66 -14.12
CA GLY A 96 -2.38 4.40 -13.45
C GLY A 96 -1.31 3.58 -14.19
N LYS A 97 -1.37 3.55 -15.53
CA LYS A 97 -0.37 2.87 -16.37
C LYS A 97 1.03 3.45 -16.22
N ALA A 98 1.14 4.75 -15.95
CA ALA A 98 2.42 5.45 -15.76
C ALA A 98 3.14 5.10 -14.44
N ILE A 99 2.45 4.51 -13.45
CA ILE A 99 3.08 4.11 -12.17
C ILE A 99 3.96 2.88 -12.41
N ALA A 100 5.25 2.94 -12.10
CA ALA A 100 6.17 1.82 -12.34
C ALA A 100 5.97 0.66 -11.36
N CYS A 101 6.32 -0.56 -11.80
CA CYS A 101 6.62 -1.66 -10.90
C CYS A 101 8.15 -1.69 -10.73
N SER A 102 8.65 -1.15 -9.62
CA SER A 102 10.08 -1.09 -9.27
C SER A 102 10.27 -1.46 -7.81
#